data_AF-A0A0D0S7W2-F1
#
_entry.id   AF-A0A0D0S7W2-F1
#
_cell.length_a   1.000
_cell.length_b   1.000
_cell.length_c   1.000
_cell.angle_alpha   90.00
_cell.angle_beta   90.00
_cell.angle_gamma   90.00
#
_symmetry.space_group_name_H-M   'P 1'
#
loop_
_entity.id
_entity.type
_entity.pdbx_description
1 polymer ?
#
loop_
_entity_poly.entity_id
_entity_poly.type
_entity_poly.pdbx_seq_one_letter_code
_entity_poly.pdbx_strand_id
1 'polypeptide(L)'
;METTAEAVLEFWREAGPDMWFGGGEAFDRRVREHLLDAHMAASRGELQEWMESAESAMALVLLLDQIPRHIFRASAHAYATDPLACEVATRAVGHGFDTQIDPELRRFFYLPFTHSEDPMQQQRSVELHRTMPGEEPDKWALHHQAIIERFGRFPHRNALFGRATTPTEQAWLDEGGFNG
;
A
#
# COMPACT_ATOMS: atom_id res chain seq x y z
N MET A 1 -24.38 8.33 3.03
CA MET A 1 -24.24 8.29 1.56
C MET A 1 -23.13 7.30 1.28
N GLU A 2 -23.30 6.40 0.33
CA GLU A 2 -22.26 5.43 -0.02
C GLU A 2 -21.10 6.16 -0.72
N THR A 3 -19.85 5.92 -0.29
CA THR A 3 -18.67 6.57 -0.86
C THR A 3 -18.38 5.98 -2.23
N THR A 4 -18.32 6.82 -3.26
CA THR A 4 -18.02 6.40 -4.64
C THR A 4 -16.51 6.30 -4.87
N ALA A 5 -16.10 5.55 -5.91
CA ALA A 5 -14.70 5.46 -6.30
C ALA A 5 -14.09 6.82 -6.67
N GLU A 6 -14.86 7.66 -7.35
CA GLU A 6 -14.49 9.04 -7.69
C GLU A 6 -14.18 9.86 -6.43
N ALA A 7 -15.05 9.79 -5.41
CA ALA A 7 -14.84 10.51 -4.15
C ALA A 7 -13.58 10.03 -3.40
N VAL A 8 -13.23 8.74 -3.47
CA VAL A 8 -11.97 8.22 -2.90
C VAL A 8 -10.77 8.83 -3.62
N LEU A 9 -10.79 8.85 -4.96
CA LEU A 9 -9.69 9.40 -5.75
C LEU A 9 -9.55 10.91 -5.58
N GLU A 10 -10.65 11.65 -5.57
CA GLU A 10 -10.65 13.09 -5.33
C GLU A 10 -10.07 13.40 -3.95
N PHE A 11 -10.53 12.71 -2.90
CA PHE A 11 -9.98 12.85 -1.55
C PHE A 11 -8.47 12.64 -1.53
N TRP A 12 -7.98 11.61 -2.24
CA TRP A 12 -6.56 11.28 -2.26
C TRP A 12 -5.74 12.29 -3.06
N ARG A 13 -6.24 12.74 -4.22
CA ARG A 13 -5.62 13.80 -5.04
C ARG A 13 -5.53 15.12 -4.26
N GLU A 14 -6.60 15.52 -3.58
CA GLU A 14 -6.65 16.73 -2.76
C GLU A 14 -5.69 16.68 -1.55
N ALA A 15 -5.45 15.50 -0.99
CA ALA A 15 -4.48 15.32 0.08
C ALA A 15 -3.04 15.62 -0.39
N GLY A 16 -2.70 15.17 -1.60
CA GLY A 16 -1.40 15.41 -2.21
C GLY A 16 -0.23 14.66 -1.58
N PRO A 17 0.97 14.75 -2.20
CA PRO A 17 2.12 13.91 -1.89
C PRO A 17 2.67 14.07 -0.47
N ASP A 18 2.56 15.27 0.11
CA ASP A 18 2.99 15.53 1.49
C ASP A 18 2.18 14.70 2.49
N MET A 19 0.89 14.49 2.21
CA MET A 19 -0.04 13.79 3.11
C MET A 19 -0.06 12.28 2.88
N TRP A 20 0.21 11.80 1.66
CA TRP A 20 0.16 10.37 1.31
C TRP A 20 1.07 9.52 2.19
N PHE A 21 2.29 10.00 2.48
CA PHE A 21 3.28 9.26 3.28
C PHE A 21 3.57 9.94 4.62
N GLY A 22 3.44 11.28 4.71
CA GLY A 22 3.69 12.02 5.95
C GLY A 22 2.52 11.93 6.95
N GLY A 23 1.29 11.94 6.46
CA GLY A 23 0.08 11.85 7.27
C GLY A 23 0.02 12.84 8.44
N GLY A 24 -0.47 12.36 9.58
CA GLY A 24 -0.56 13.09 10.85
C GLY A 24 -1.94 12.93 11.49
N GLU A 25 -2.04 13.07 12.81
CA GLU A 25 -3.28 12.74 13.55
C GLU A 25 -4.54 13.43 13.01
N ALA A 26 -4.42 14.67 12.54
CA ALA A 26 -5.53 15.41 11.94
C ALA A 26 -5.99 14.79 10.61
N PHE A 27 -5.03 14.36 9.78
CA PHE A 27 -5.32 13.73 8.50
C PHE A 27 -5.81 12.30 8.67
N ASP A 28 -5.20 11.52 9.55
CA ASP A 28 -5.62 10.16 9.88
C ASP A 28 -7.08 10.15 10.37
N ARG A 29 -7.48 11.16 11.18
CA ARG A 29 -8.88 11.37 11.57
C ARG A 29 -9.78 11.68 10.38
N ARG A 30 -9.35 12.57 9.49
CA ARG A 30 -10.09 12.92 8.27
C ARG A 30 -10.29 11.69 7.38
N VAL A 31 -9.24 10.90 7.17
CA VAL A 31 -9.29 9.62 6.42
C VAL A 31 -10.30 8.67 7.06
N ARG A 32 -10.24 8.49 8.38
CA ARG A 32 -11.18 7.63 9.10
C ARG A 32 -12.63 8.10 8.95
N GLU A 33 -12.89 9.39 9.12
CA GLU A 33 -14.25 9.96 9.03
C GLU A 33 -14.87 9.78 7.64
N HIS A 34 -14.07 9.85 6.57
CA HIS A 34 -14.58 9.83 5.20
C HIS A 34 -14.52 8.45 4.52
N LEU A 35 -13.54 7.62 4.88
CA LEU A 35 -13.18 6.42 4.10
C LEU A 35 -13.24 5.11 4.90
N LEU A 36 -13.55 5.13 6.21
CA LEU A 36 -13.64 3.91 7.01
C LEU A 36 -14.71 2.96 6.46
N ASP A 37 -15.93 3.46 6.22
CA ASP A 37 -17.03 2.60 5.75
C ASP A 37 -16.73 1.99 4.38
N ALA A 38 -16.09 2.75 3.49
CA ALA A 38 -15.66 2.29 2.17
C ALA A 38 -14.56 1.22 2.28
N HIS A 39 -13.57 1.42 3.16
CA HIS A 39 -12.56 0.40 3.46
C HIS A 39 -13.20 -0.88 4.00
N MET A 40 -14.18 -0.76 4.89
CA MET A 40 -14.89 -1.90 5.46
C MET A 40 -15.72 -2.63 4.38
N ALA A 41 -16.35 -1.92 3.43
CA ALA A 41 -17.03 -2.54 2.29
C ALA A 41 -16.05 -3.24 1.33
N ALA A 42 -14.94 -2.60 0.99
CA ALA A 42 -13.88 -3.17 0.18
C ALA A 42 -13.32 -4.47 0.79
N SER A 43 -13.04 -4.48 2.10
CA SER A 43 -12.51 -5.65 2.81
C SER A 43 -13.51 -6.82 2.92
N ARG A 44 -14.82 -6.55 2.79
CA ARG A 44 -15.87 -7.59 2.66
C ARG A 44 -16.08 -8.06 1.22
N GLY A 45 -15.39 -7.46 0.25
CA GLY A 45 -15.54 -7.78 -1.17
C GLY A 45 -16.83 -7.22 -1.79
N GLU A 46 -17.41 -6.17 -1.21
CA GLU A 46 -18.67 -5.58 -1.67
C GLU A 46 -18.49 -4.61 -2.85
N LEU A 47 -17.24 -4.24 -3.18
CA LEU A 47 -16.90 -3.26 -4.22
C LEU A 47 -16.15 -3.90 -5.41
N GLN A 48 -16.43 -5.17 -5.73
CA GLN A 48 -15.72 -5.90 -6.79
C GLN A 48 -15.98 -5.33 -8.18
N GLU A 49 -17.12 -4.67 -8.38
CA GLU A 49 -17.48 -3.94 -9.60
C GLU A 49 -16.55 -2.75 -9.87
N TRP A 50 -15.78 -2.28 -8.88
CA TRP A 50 -14.74 -1.26 -9.09
C TRP A 50 -13.53 -1.80 -9.87
N MET A 51 -13.52 -3.08 -10.24
CA MET A 51 -12.52 -3.64 -11.16
C MET A 51 -12.86 -3.47 -12.65
N GLU A 52 -13.83 -2.62 -12.98
CA GLU A 52 -14.27 -2.36 -14.36
C GLU A 52 -13.53 -1.22 -15.07
N SER A 53 -12.86 -0.32 -14.33
CA SER A 53 -12.07 0.77 -14.92
C SER A 53 -10.79 1.06 -14.13
N ALA A 54 -9.84 1.75 -14.76
CA ALA A 54 -8.56 2.09 -14.12
C ALA A 54 -8.73 2.99 -12.89
N GLU A 55 -9.60 3.99 -12.96
CA GLU A 55 -9.86 4.89 -11.84
C GLU A 55 -10.55 4.19 -10.67
N SER A 56 -11.58 3.38 -10.94
CA SER A 56 -12.27 2.64 -9.89
C SER A 56 -11.38 1.57 -9.25
N ALA A 57 -10.54 0.91 -10.04
CA ALA A 57 -9.58 -0.06 -9.52
C ALA A 57 -8.52 0.63 -8.64
N MET A 58 -8.07 1.84 -9.01
CA MET A 58 -7.15 2.63 -8.19
C MET A 58 -7.79 2.97 -6.84
N ALA A 59 -9.05 3.42 -6.83
CA ALA A 59 -9.77 3.68 -5.58
C ALA A 59 -9.82 2.44 -4.68
N LEU A 60 -10.10 1.27 -5.26
CA LEU A 60 -10.14 0.01 -4.52
C LEU A 60 -8.76 -0.36 -3.94
N VAL A 61 -7.67 -0.17 -4.69
CA VAL A 61 -6.31 -0.37 -4.18
C VAL A 61 -6.01 0.57 -3.03
N LEU A 62 -6.34 1.86 -3.14
CA LEU A 62 -6.15 2.83 -2.06
C LEU A 62 -6.88 2.40 -0.78
N LEU A 63 -8.16 2.01 -0.91
CA LEU A 63 -8.98 1.55 0.22
C LEU A 63 -8.39 0.33 0.93
N LEU A 64 -7.69 -0.55 0.22
CA LEU A 64 -7.14 -1.79 0.77
C LEU A 64 -5.67 -1.67 1.20
N ASP A 65 -4.92 -0.72 0.66
CA ASP A 65 -3.48 -0.56 0.91
C ASP A 65 -3.15 0.71 1.71
N GLN A 66 -3.51 1.89 1.22
CA GLN A 66 -3.10 3.16 1.84
C GLN A 66 -4.00 3.53 3.03
N ILE A 67 -5.32 3.42 2.86
CA ILE A 67 -6.29 3.84 3.89
C ILE A 67 -6.12 3.10 5.23
N PRO A 68 -5.89 1.78 5.29
CA PRO A 68 -5.67 1.07 6.56
C PRO A 68 -4.45 1.59 7.34
N ARG A 69 -3.39 2.02 6.63
CA ARG A 69 -2.15 2.53 7.22
C ARG A 69 -2.35 3.87 7.94
N HIS A 70 -3.35 4.65 7.52
CA HIS A 70 -3.81 5.86 8.22
C HIS A 70 -4.81 5.54 9.34
N ILE A 71 -5.85 4.75 9.05
CA ILE A 71 -6.96 4.52 10.00
C ILE A 71 -6.49 3.72 11.21
N PHE A 72 -5.61 2.74 11.01
CA PHE A 72 -5.23 1.74 12.01
C PHE A 72 -3.74 1.80 12.35
N ARG A 73 -3.13 2.98 12.29
CA ARG A 73 -1.72 3.23 12.60
C ARG A 73 -1.27 2.48 13.86
N ALA A 74 -0.05 1.95 13.82
CA ALA A 74 0.57 1.20 14.92
C ALA A 74 -0.23 -0.02 15.41
N SER A 75 -1.01 -0.65 14.52
CA SER A 75 -1.71 -1.90 14.81
C SER A 75 -1.59 -2.90 13.65
N ALA A 76 -1.81 -4.18 13.94
CA ALA A 76 -1.85 -5.22 12.90
C ALA A 76 -2.93 -4.96 11.83
N HIS A 77 -4.00 -4.22 12.18
CA HIS A 77 -5.07 -3.89 11.24
C HIS A 77 -4.61 -2.99 10.09
N ALA A 78 -3.50 -2.26 10.24
CA ALA A 78 -2.91 -1.48 9.15
C ALA A 78 -2.44 -2.34 7.97
N TYR A 79 -2.26 -3.65 8.18
CA TYR A 79 -1.75 -4.59 7.18
C TYR A 79 -2.75 -5.73 6.86
N ALA A 80 -3.90 -5.74 7.53
CA ALA A 80 -4.84 -6.87 7.47
C ALA A 80 -5.41 -7.10 6.07
N THR A 81 -5.49 -6.05 5.26
CA THR A 81 -5.99 -6.10 3.87
C THR A 81 -4.89 -6.12 2.82
N ASP A 82 -3.61 -6.20 3.20
CA ASP A 82 -2.48 -6.26 2.26
C ASP A 82 -2.61 -7.42 1.24
N PRO A 83 -3.05 -8.64 1.61
CA PRO A 83 -3.27 -9.70 0.62
C PRO A 83 -4.35 -9.35 -0.42
N LEU A 84 -5.46 -8.75 0.02
CA LEU A 84 -6.53 -8.31 -0.88
C LEU A 84 -6.05 -7.19 -1.81
N ALA A 85 -5.26 -6.24 -1.29
CA ALA A 85 -4.66 -5.19 -2.10
C ALA A 85 -3.74 -5.78 -3.18
N CYS A 86 -2.94 -6.79 -2.86
CA CYS A 86 -2.07 -7.48 -3.83
C CYS A 86 -2.88 -8.17 -4.93
N GLU A 87 -4.01 -8.82 -4.59
CA GLU A 87 -4.88 -9.46 -5.57
C GLU A 87 -5.51 -8.44 -6.54
N VAL A 88 -6.04 -7.35 -6.00
CA VAL A 88 -6.62 -6.25 -6.78
C VAL A 88 -5.57 -5.61 -7.69
N ALA A 89 -4.40 -5.27 -7.15
CA ALA A 89 -3.28 -4.71 -7.91
C ALA A 89 -2.80 -5.66 -9.01
N THR A 90 -2.72 -6.96 -8.74
CA THR A 90 -2.35 -7.99 -9.73
C THR A 90 -3.30 -7.98 -10.92
N ARG A 91 -4.62 -7.94 -10.66
CA ARG A 91 -5.65 -7.89 -11.71
C ARG A 91 -5.60 -6.57 -12.47
N ALA A 92 -5.47 -5.44 -11.77
CA ALA A 92 -5.45 -4.10 -12.38
C ALA A 92 -4.25 -3.93 -13.32
N VAL A 93 -3.06 -4.33 -12.89
CA VAL A 93 -1.85 -4.35 -13.74
C VAL A 93 -2.02 -5.32 -14.91
N GLY A 94 -2.64 -6.48 -14.69
CA GLY A 94 -2.95 -7.44 -15.75
C GLY A 94 -3.88 -6.89 -16.85
N HIS A 95 -4.77 -5.95 -16.50
CA HIS A 95 -5.61 -5.22 -17.45
C HIS A 95 -4.94 -3.97 -18.05
N GLY A 96 -3.70 -3.66 -17.66
CA GLY A 96 -2.99 -2.44 -18.09
C GLY A 96 -3.58 -1.15 -17.51
N PHE A 97 -4.36 -1.25 -16.42
CA PHE A 97 -5.00 -0.08 -15.79
C PHE A 97 -3.98 0.88 -15.17
N ASP A 98 -2.82 0.38 -14.75
CA ASP A 98 -1.75 1.19 -14.21
C ASP A 98 -1.18 2.20 -15.21
N THR A 99 -1.24 1.91 -16.51
CA THR A 99 -0.82 2.85 -17.58
C THR A 99 -1.90 3.82 -18.03
N GLN A 100 -3.12 3.71 -17.49
CA GLN A 100 -4.28 4.53 -17.86
C GLN A 100 -4.63 5.58 -16.80
N ILE A 101 -3.90 5.60 -15.68
CA ILE A 101 -4.06 6.56 -14.59
C ILE A 101 -2.98 7.65 -14.68
N ASP A 102 -3.18 8.73 -13.92
CA ASP A 102 -2.15 9.76 -13.73
C ASP A 102 -0.81 9.15 -13.29
N PRO A 103 0.33 9.49 -13.95
CA PRO A 103 1.65 9.00 -13.57
C PRO A 103 2.00 9.17 -12.08
N GLU A 104 1.52 10.22 -11.42
CA GLU A 104 1.75 10.43 -9.98
C GLU A 104 1.04 9.38 -9.12
N LEU A 105 -0.14 8.94 -9.54
CA LEU A 105 -0.93 7.93 -8.84
C LEU A 105 -0.51 6.51 -9.19
N ARG A 106 0.11 6.29 -10.36
CA ARG A 106 0.50 4.96 -10.86
C ARG A 106 1.24 4.11 -9.84
N ARG A 107 2.09 4.71 -9.00
CA ARG A 107 2.82 4.01 -7.92
C ARG A 107 1.92 3.27 -6.94
N PHE A 108 0.71 3.75 -6.70
CA PHE A 108 -0.21 3.11 -5.74
C PHE A 108 -0.69 1.74 -6.22
N PHE A 109 -0.69 1.45 -7.53
CA PHE A 109 -0.88 0.09 -8.03
C PHE A 109 0.29 -0.85 -7.68
N TYR A 110 1.46 -0.31 -7.38
CA TYR A 110 2.67 -1.10 -7.17
C TYR A 110 3.03 -1.27 -5.69
N LEU A 111 2.62 -0.33 -4.84
CA LEU A 111 2.86 -0.37 -3.41
C LEU A 111 2.36 -1.65 -2.72
N PRO A 112 1.21 -2.26 -3.09
CA PRO A 112 0.82 -3.55 -2.52
C PRO A 112 1.90 -4.62 -2.65
N PHE A 113 2.59 -4.68 -3.80
CA PHE A 113 3.71 -5.59 -4.00
C PHE A 113 4.92 -5.24 -3.13
N THR A 114 5.23 -3.95 -3.00
CA THR A 114 6.28 -3.42 -2.10
C THR A 114 6.01 -3.75 -0.63
N HIS A 115 4.73 -3.81 -0.23
CA HIS A 115 4.32 -4.08 1.15
C HIS A 115 4.24 -5.56 1.50
N SER A 116 4.30 -6.45 0.51
CA SER A 116 4.22 -7.89 0.68
C SER A 116 5.50 -8.47 1.29
N GLU A 117 5.37 -9.43 2.19
CA GLU A 117 6.51 -10.24 2.70
C GLU A 117 6.82 -11.45 1.79
N ASP A 118 6.35 -11.44 0.53
CA ASP A 118 6.65 -12.44 -0.50
C ASP A 118 7.80 -11.96 -1.43
N PRO A 119 8.93 -12.69 -1.51
CA PRO A 119 10.04 -12.36 -2.41
C PRO A 119 9.65 -12.20 -3.89
N MET A 120 8.68 -12.99 -4.39
CA MET A 120 8.23 -12.89 -5.77
C MET A 120 7.47 -11.57 -6.03
N GLN A 121 6.68 -11.12 -5.04
CA GLN A 121 6.00 -9.83 -5.13
C GLN A 121 7.00 -8.67 -5.03
N GLN A 122 8.05 -8.79 -4.23
CA GLN A 122 9.12 -7.78 -4.18
C GLN A 122 9.83 -7.63 -5.53
N GLN A 123 10.18 -8.75 -6.18
CA GLN A 123 10.74 -8.71 -7.53
C GLN A 123 9.80 -8.02 -8.51
N ARG A 124 8.50 -8.38 -8.49
CA ARG A 124 7.48 -7.75 -9.32
C ARG A 124 7.36 -6.25 -9.05
N SER A 125 7.42 -5.83 -7.79
CA SER A 125 7.40 -4.41 -7.43
C SER A 125 8.55 -3.65 -8.12
N VAL A 126 9.77 -4.17 -8.01
CA VAL A 126 10.95 -3.54 -8.63
C VAL A 126 10.83 -3.49 -10.14
N GLU A 127 10.36 -4.56 -10.78
CA GLU A 127 10.12 -4.60 -12.23
C GLU A 127 9.09 -3.55 -12.67
N LEU A 128 7.98 -3.39 -11.95
CA LEU A 128 6.96 -2.40 -12.27
C LEU A 128 7.44 -0.96 -12.08
N HIS A 129 8.14 -0.68 -10.97
CA HIS A 129 8.68 0.66 -10.71
C HIS A 129 9.75 1.08 -11.73
N ARG A 130 10.50 0.15 -12.34
CA ARG A 130 11.42 0.45 -13.46
C ARG A 130 10.70 0.96 -14.71
N THR A 131 9.40 0.74 -14.85
CA THR A 131 8.60 1.24 -15.99
C THR A 131 8.01 2.63 -15.74
N MET A 132 8.20 3.19 -14.55
CA MET A 132 7.78 4.57 -14.27
C MET A 132 8.75 5.57 -14.91
N PRO A 133 8.27 6.74 -15.35
CA PRO A 133 9.14 7.79 -15.88
C PRO A 133 10.12 8.30 -14.80
N GLY A 134 11.42 8.34 -15.14
CA GLY A 134 12.53 8.68 -14.23
C GLY A 134 13.77 7.82 -14.53
N GLU A 135 14.96 8.22 -14.06
CA GLU A 135 16.22 7.54 -14.43
C GLU A 135 16.62 6.35 -13.55
N GLU A 136 15.86 5.98 -12.52
CA GLU A 136 16.20 4.84 -11.65
C GLU A 136 14.93 4.11 -11.16
N PRO A 137 14.99 2.79 -10.89
CA PRO A 137 13.96 2.13 -10.08
C PRO A 137 13.74 2.91 -8.78
N ASP A 138 12.49 2.95 -8.33
CA ASP A 138 12.14 3.60 -7.07
C ASP A 138 13.02 3.03 -5.94
N LYS A 139 13.81 3.92 -5.32
CA LYS A 139 14.75 3.55 -4.25
C LYS A 139 14.08 2.77 -3.12
N TRP A 140 12.80 3.02 -2.88
CA TRP A 140 12.03 2.34 -1.84
C TRP A 140 11.66 0.93 -2.26
N ALA A 141 11.35 0.68 -3.53
CA ALA A 141 11.10 -0.68 -4.03
C ALA A 141 12.34 -1.57 -3.85
N LEU A 142 13.54 -1.06 -4.20
CA LEU A 142 14.80 -1.77 -3.97
C LEU A 142 15.09 -1.97 -2.48
N HIS A 143 14.81 -0.96 -1.65
CA HIS A 143 15.02 -1.05 -0.20
C HIS A 143 14.14 -2.14 0.43
N HIS A 144 12.85 -2.19 0.07
CA HIS A 144 11.92 -3.21 0.56
C HIS A 144 12.33 -4.61 0.10
N GLN A 145 12.71 -4.75 -1.17
CA GLN A 145 13.21 -6.03 -1.70
C GLN A 145 14.42 -6.52 -0.89
N ALA A 146 15.40 -5.66 -0.62
CA ALA A 146 16.59 -6.04 0.14
C ALA A 146 16.27 -6.48 1.58
N ILE A 147 15.26 -5.89 2.23
CA ILE A 147 14.80 -6.31 3.56
C ILE A 147 14.21 -7.73 3.49
N ILE A 148 13.35 -7.99 2.50
CA ILE A 148 12.73 -9.30 2.32
C ILE A 148 13.75 -10.36 1.89
N GLU A 149 14.71 -10.03 1.03
CA GLU A 149 15.81 -10.94 0.69
C GLU A 149 16.67 -11.31 1.92
N ARG A 150 16.89 -10.34 2.82
CA ARG A 150 17.70 -10.56 4.04
C ARG A 150 16.97 -11.33 5.13
N PHE A 151 15.68 -11.05 5.36
CA PHE A 151 14.96 -11.53 6.54
C PHE A 151 13.73 -12.41 6.22
N GLY A 152 13.29 -12.44 4.96
CA GLY A 152 12.05 -13.10 4.53
C GLY A 152 10.77 -12.41 5.02
N ARG A 153 10.89 -11.26 5.69
CA ARG A 153 9.79 -10.50 6.31
C ARG A 153 10.27 -9.10 6.71
N PHE A 154 9.36 -8.23 7.14
CA PHE A 154 9.67 -6.90 7.68
C PHE A 154 9.82 -6.95 9.22
N PRO A 155 11.04 -6.81 9.78
CA PRO A 155 11.24 -6.95 11.23
C PRO A 155 10.49 -5.92 12.07
N HIS A 156 10.27 -4.70 11.56
CA HIS A 156 9.51 -3.66 12.27
C HIS A 156 8.05 -4.06 12.54
N ARG A 157 7.50 -5.03 11.80
CA ARG A 157 6.14 -5.56 12.01
C ARG A 157 6.08 -6.68 13.05
N ASN A 158 7.21 -7.16 13.55
CA ASN A 158 7.26 -8.35 14.42
C ASN A 158 6.36 -8.21 15.65
N ALA A 159 6.48 -7.11 16.40
CA ALA A 159 5.65 -6.89 17.59
C ALA A 159 4.15 -6.80 17.24
N LEU A 160 3.81 -6.13 16.13
CA LEU A 160 2.42 -5.97 15.67
C LEU A 160 1.80 -7.32 15.29
N PHE A 161 2.58 -8.24 14.74
CA PHE A 161 2.15 -9.59 14.36
C PHE A 161 2.41 -10.65 15.44
N GLY A 162 2.85 -10.27 16.65
CA GLY A 162 3.15 -11.21 17.73
C GLY A 162 4.32 -12.18 17.42
N ARG A 163 5.22 -11.80 16.51
CA ARG A 163 6.39 -12.60 16.12
C ARG A 163 7.56 -12.33 17.05
N ALA A 164 8.33 -13.37 17.36
CA ALA A 164 9.63 -13.20 18.02
C ALA A 164 10.64 -12.56 17.05
N THR A 165 11.34 -11.53 17.53
CA THR A 165 12.46 -10.91 16.81
C THR A 165 13.73 -11.70 17.08
N THR A 166 14.43 -12.08 16.00
CA THR A 166 15.72 -12.79 16.08
C THR A 166 16.86 -11.83 16.46
N PRO A 167 18.00 -12.32 16.97
CA PRO A 167 19.13 -11.46 17.30
C PRO A 167 19.64 -10.62 16.11
N THR A 168 19.64 -11.19 14.90
CA THR A 168 20.07 -10.47 13.68
C THR A 168 19.08 -9.40 13.26
N GLU A 169 17.78 -9.64 13.42
CA GLU A 169 16.75 -8.62 13.19
C GLU A 169 16.84 -7.50 14.22
N GLN A 170 17.05 -7.82 15.50
CA GLN A 170 17.18 -6.81 16.56
C GLN A 170 18.40 -5.90 16.34
N ALA A 171 19.56 -6.48 16.04
CA ALA A 171 20.77 -5.70 15.75
C ALA A 171 20.56 -4.74 14.58
N TRP A 172 19.87 -5.18 13.52
CA TRP A 172 19.55 -4.32 12.38
C TRP A 172 18.55 -3.21 12.71
N LEU A 173 17.55 -3.49 13.56
CA LEU A 173 16.62 -2.47 14.06
C LEU A 173 17.36 -1.41 14.91
N ASP A 174 18.28 -1.85 15.77
CA ASP A 174 19.07 -0.96 16.64
C ASP A 174 20.03 -0.04 15.86
N GLU A 175 20.47 -0.45 14.67
CA GLU A 175 21.30 0.33 13.73
C GLU A 175 20.50 1.37 12.91
N GLY A 176 19.20 1.52 13.18
CA GLY A 176 18.32 2.50 12.53
C GLY A 176 17.29 1.90 11.57
N GLY A 177 17.45 0.63 11.18
CA GLY A 177 16.45 -0.21 10.51
C GLY A 177 15.59 0.47 9.42
N PHE A 178 14.35 -0.02 9.30
CA PHE A 178 13.27 0.62 8.53
C PHE A 178 12.02 0.60 9.39
N ASN A 179 11.33 1.73 9.50
CA ASN A 179 10.22 1.93 10.45
C ASN A 179 8.82 1.87 9.82
N GLY A 180 8.72 1.69 8.50
CA GLY A 180 7.45 1.80 7.77
C GLY A 180 7.21 3.21 7.29
#